data_AF-A0A558NKL8-F1
#
_entry.id   AF-A0A558NKL8-F1
#
_cell.length_a   1.000
_cell.length_b   1.000
_cell.length_c   1.000
_cell.angle_alpha   90.00
_cell.angle_beta   90.00
_cell.angle_gamma   90.00
#
_symmetry.space_group_name_H-M   'P 1'
#
loop_
_entity.id
_entity.type
_entity.pdbx_description
1 polymer ?
#
loop_
_entity_poly.entity_id
_entity_poly.type
_entity_poly.pdbx_seq_one_letter_code
_entity_poly.pdbx_strand_id
1 'polypeptide(L)'
;MAEQYQRPDNIRGRTISEAGQYQRPDNIRGRTISEAGQYQRPDNIRGRTISEAGQYQRPDNIRGRTISEAGQYQRPDNIRGRTISEAGQYQRPDNIRGRTISEAGQYQRPDNIRGRTISEAGQYQRPDNIRGRTISEAGQYQRPDNIRGRTISEAGQYQRPDNIRGRTISEAGQYQRPDNIRGRTISEAGQYQRPDNIRGRTISEAGQYQRPDNIRGRTISEAGQYQRPDNIRGRTISEAGQYQRPDNIRGRTATG
;
A
#
# COMPACT_ATOMS: atom_id res chain seq x y z
N MET A 1 7.11 23.25 33.88
CA MET A 1 7.92 24.17 33.06
C MET A 1 8.55 23.33 31.96
N ALA A 2 8.19 23.56 30.70
CA ALA A 2 8.91 22.94 29.58
C ALA A 2 10.20 23.74 29.37
N GLU A 3 11.35 23.11 29.56
CA GLU A 3 12.64 23.72 29.23
C GLU A 3 12.68 24.00 27.73
N GLN A 4 12.65 25.28 27.34
CA GLN A 4 12.94 25.72 25.98
C GLN A 4 14.46 25.67 25.78
N TYR A 5 14.96 24.63 25.14
CA TYR A 5 16.36 24.58 24.72
C TYR A 5 16.56 25.46 23.49
N GLN A 6 17.31 26.57 23.64
CA GLN A 6 17.88 27.29 22.49
C GLN A 6 19.15 26.55 22.05
N ARG A 7 19.04 25.71 21.02
CA ARG A 7 20.16 24.97 20.41
C ARG A 7 20.54 25.52 19.03
N PRO A 8 21.80 25.31 18.57
CA PRO A 8 22.31 25.86 17.32
C PRO A 8 21.67 25.20 16.10
N ASP A 9 21.51 25.97 15.02
CA ASP A 9 20.85 25.60 13.73
C ASP A 9 21.41 24.33 13.02
N ASN A 10 22.45 23.70 13.57
CA ASN A 10 23.05 22.47 13.05
C ASN A 10 23.60 21.60 14.20
N ILE A 11 23.11 20.37 14.31
CA ILE A 11 23.55 19.39 15.31
C ILE A 11 24.40 18.33 14.62
N ARG A 12 25.64 18.16 15.08
CA ARG A 12 26.56 17.13 14.56
C ARG A 12 27.12 16.29 15.69
N GLY A 13 26.99 14.98 15.58
CA GLY A 13 27.48 14.08 16.61
C GLY A 13 27.53 12.64 16.15
N ARG A 14 28.32 11.80 16.83
CA ARG A 14 28.26 10.36 16.59
C ARG A 14 26.90 9.79 17.05
N THR A 15 26.46 10.21 18.22
CA THR A 15 25.17 9.88 18.82
C THR A 15 24.48 11.18 19.21
N ILE A 16 23.23 11.34 18.79
CA ILE A 16 22.37 12.48 19.12
C ILE A 16 21.13 11.88 19.78
N SER A 17 20.76 12.43 20.94
CA SER A 17 19.61 11.98 21.72
C SER A 17 18.91 13.19 22.30
N GLU A 18 17.67 13.40 21.91
CA GLU A 18 16.89 14.61 22.21
C GLU A 18 15.47 14.23 22.64
N ALA A 19 14.98 14.86 23.70
CA ALA A 19 13.61 14.69 24.18
C ALA A 19 13.00 16.05 24.59
N GLY A 20 11.76 16.35 24.22
CA GLY A 20 11.11 17.62 24.61
C GLY A 20 10.33 18.34 23.50
N GLN A 21 10.25 19.67 23.59
CA GLN A 21 9.60 20.51 22.59
C GLN A 21 10.64 21.35 21.85
N TYR A 22 10.62 21.29 20.52
CA TYR A 22 11.61 21.91 19.64
C TYR A 22 10.95 22.86 18.63
N GLN A 23 11.50 24.07 18.50
CA GLN A 23 10.86 25.19 17.77
C GLN A 23 11.76 25.88 16.71
N ARG A 24 12.98 25.40 16.45
CA ARG A 24 13.91 25.98 15.46
C ARG A 24 14.29 24.96 14.37
N PRO A 25 14.70 25.41 13.17
CA PRO A 25 15.10 24.51 12.08
C PRO A 25 16.47 23.91 12.38
N ASP A 26 16.58 22.59 12.36
CA ASP A 26 17.81 21.88 12.68
C ASP A 26 18.26 20.99 11.51
N ASN A 27 19.51 21.15 11.06
CA ASN A 27 20.15 20.08 10.29
C ASN A 27 20.84 19.14 11.27
N ILE A 28 20.29 17.94 11.41
CA ILE A 28 20.79 16.93 12.34
C ILE A 28 21.59 15.90 11.56
N ARG A 29 22.89 15.83 11.82
CA ARG A 29 23.79 14.87 11.17
C ARG A 29 24.51 14.03 12.19
N GLY A 30 24.15 12.76 12.23
CA GLY A 30 24.83 11.81 13.11
C GLY A 30 24.94 10.40 12.56
N ARG A 31 25.56 9.51 13.34
CA ARG A 31 25.52 8.08 13.04
C ARG A 31 24.25 7.47 13.62
N THR A 32 23.93 7.80 14.87
CA THR A 32 22.70 7.40 15.56
C THR A 32 21.98 8.66 16.03
N ILE A 33 20.71 8.80 15.65
CA ILE A 33 19.83 9.91 16.03
C ILE A 33 18.60 9.28 16.72
N SER A 34 18.23 9.81 17.87
CA SER A 34 17.05 9.36 18.63
C SER A 34 16.33 10.57 19.20
N GLU A 35 15.10 10.76 18.75
CA GLU A 35 14.31 11.96 18.98
C GLU A 35 12.92 11.60 19.50
N ALA A 36 12.48 12.27 20.56
CA ALA A 36 11.20 12.03 21.19
C ALA A 36 10.53 13.34 21.61
N GLY A 37 9.36 13.68 21.05
CA GLY A 37 8.67 14.90 21.48
C GLY A 37 7.77 15.59 20.46
N GLN A 38 7.81 16.92 20.47
CA GLN A 38 6.97 17.78 19.63
C GLN A 38 7.87 18.68 18.81
N TYR A 39 7.80 18.54 17.48
CA TYR A 39 8.68 19.23 16.53
C TYR A 39 7.85 20.12 15.61
N GLN A 40 8.19 21.42 15.60
CA GLN A 40 7.36 22.45 14.95
C GLN A 40 8.00 23.11 13.70
N ARG A 41 9.22 22.73 13.30
CA ARG A 41 9.96 23.36 12.19
C ARG A 41 10.64 22.34 11.25
N PRO A 42 11.05 22.74 10.03
CA PRO A 42 11.56 21.82 9.02
C PRO A 42 12.97 21.34 9.38
N ASP A 43 13.16 20.02 9.41
CA ASP A 43 14.42 19.39 9.78
C ASP A 43 14.99 18.55 8.62
N ASN A 44 16.31 18.62 8.45
CA ASN A 44 17.02 17.69 7.55
C ASN A 44 17.83 16.72 8.40
N ILE A 45 17.33 15.50 8.52
CA ILE A 45 17.89 14.49 9.40
C ILE A 45 18.70 13.49 8.57
N ARG A 46 20.01 13.44 8.81
CA ARG A 46 20.92 12.54 8.10
C ARG A 46 21.65 11.64 9.09
N GLY A 47 21.23 10.38 9.10
CA GLY A 47 21.67 9.35 10.04
C GLY A 47 22.15 8.08 9.35
N ARG A 48 22.84 7.21 10.08
CA ARG A 48 22.85 5.78 9.73
C ARG A 48 21.63 5.09 10.34
N THR A 49 21.35 5.38 11.60
CA THR A 49 20.15 4.94 12.32
C THR A 49 19.43 6.18 12.83
N ILE A 50 18.14 6.29 12.52
CA ILE A 50 17.25 7.37 12.93
C ILE A 50 16.05 6.72 13.62
N SER A 51 15.67 7.25 14.77
CA SER A 51 14.50 6.78 15.53
C SER A 51 13.77 7.99 16.09
N GLU A 52 12.54 8.19 15.66
CA GLU A 52 11.74 9.38 15.91
C GLU A 52 10.39 8.98 16.47
N ALA A 53 9.99 9.61 17.57
CA ALA A 53 8.71 9.35 18.23
C ALA A 53 8.04 10.64 18.66
N GLY A 54 6.84 10.96 18.17
CA GLY A 54 6.22 12.22 18.56
C GLY A 54 5.16 12.80 17.66
N GLN A 55 5.09 14.13 17.65
CA GLN A 55 4.25 14.89 16.72
C GLN A 55 5.15 15.80 15.90
N TYR A 56 5.02 15.71 14.58
CA TYR A 56 5.82 16.47 13.63
C TYR A 56 4.88 17.33 12.78
N GLN A 57 5.10 18.64 12.80
CA GLN A 57 4.18 19.62 12.22
C GLN A 57 4.69 20.27 10.92
N ARG A 58 5.92 19.98 10.46
CA ARG A 58 6.55 20.63 9.28
C ARG A 58 7.36 19.64 8.42
N PRO A 59 7.72 20.04 7.17
CA PRO A 59 8.28 19.11 6.18
C PRO A 59 9.69 18.66 6.55
N ASP A 60 9.91 17.36 6.60
CA ASP A 60 11.19 16.77 6.97
C ASP A 60 11.81 15.97 5.80
N ASN A 61 13.13 16.06 5.67
CA ASN A 61 13.88 15.21 4.75
C ASN A 61 14.76 14.26 5.55
N ILE A 62 14.32 13.00 5.63
CA ILE A 62 14.96 12.00 6.47
C ILE A 62 15.76 11.06 5.59
N ARG A 63 17.09 11.04 5.79
CA ARG A 63 18.01 10.19 5.04
C ARG A 63 18.80 9.29 5.98
N GLY A 64 18.37 8.03 6.03
CA GLY A 64 18.90 7.00 6.90
C GLY A 64 19.40 5.75 6.16
N ARG A 65 20.10 4.87 6.86
CA ARG A 65 20.13 3.44 6.46
C ARG A 65 18.95 2.72 7.10
N THR A 66 18.71 2.95 8.38
CA THR A 66 17.56 2.47 9.14
C THR A 66 16.82 3.69 9.69
N ILE A 67 15.52 3.77 9.41
CA ILE A 67 14.61 4.83 9.85
C ILE A 67 13.46 4.14 10.56
N SER A 68 13.07 4.66 11.72
CA SER A 68 11.94 4.16 12.50
C SER A 68 11.19 5.35 13.08
N GLU A 69 9.94 5.50 12.67
CA GLU A 69 9.13 6.68 12.95
C GLU A 69 7.81 6.25 13.56
N ALA A 70 7.43 6.89 14.67
CA ALA A 70 6.19 6.59 15.38
C ALA A 70 5.49 7.88 15.82
N GLY A 71 4.23 8.08 15.44
CA GLY A 71 3.50 9.25 15.93
C GLY A 71 2.45 9.84 15.01
N GLN A 72 2.44 11.17 14.94
CA GLN A 72 1.53 11.91 14.06
C GLN A 72 2.35 12.88 13.21
N TYR A 73 2.16 12.79 11.89
CA TYR A 73 2.89 13.57 10.91
C TYR A 73 1.88 14.40 10.12
N GLN A 74 2.03 15.73 10.16
CA GLN A 74 1.03 16.64 9.62
C GLN A 74 1.43 17.31 8.30
N ARG A 75 2.65 17.08 7.78
CA ARG A 75 3.20 17.74 6.58
C ARG A 75 4.08 16.81 5.71
N PRO A 76 4.40 17.22 4.46
CA PRO A 76 5.01 16.33 3.47
C PRO A 76 6.43 15.93 3.84
N ASP A 77 6.72 14.64 3.85
CA ASP A 77 8.03 14.11 4.19
C ASP A 77 8.66 13.34 3.02
N ASN A 78 10.00 13.49 2.88
CA ASN A 78 10.77 12.69 1.92
C ASN A 78 11.70 11.76 2.68
N ILE A 79 11.31 10.50 2.75
CA ILE A 79 11.99 9.49 3.55
C ILE A 79 12.81 8.58 2.62
N ARG A 80 14.13 8.61 2.79
CA ARG A 80 15.06 7.79 2.00
C ARG A 80 15.91 6.91 2.89
N GLY A 81 15.54 5.64 2.94
CA GLY A 81 16.14 4.61 3.77
C GLY A 81 16.62 3.38 3.00
N ARG A 82 17.34 2.48 3.67
CA ARG A 82 17.39 1.07 3.24
C ARG A 82 16.25 0.31 3.88
N THR A 83 16.04 0.50 5.18
CA THR A 83 14.93 -0.03 5.96
C THR A 83 14.18 1.16 6.55
N ILE A 84 12.88 1.21 6.32
CA ILE A 84 11.96 2.24 6.81
C ILE A 84 10.84 1.51 7.54
N SER A 85 10.48 1.99 8.72
CA SER A 85 9.39 1.47 9.53
C SER A 85 8.61 2.62 10.14
N GLU A 86 7.36 2.75 9.77
CA GLU A 86 6.51 3.89 10.08
C GLU A 86 5.23 3.41 10.74
N ALA A 87 4.87 4.04 11.86
CA ALA A 87 3.67 3.72 12.61
C ALA A 87 2.94 4.98 13.08
N GLY A 88 1.67 5.15 12.74
CA GLY A 88 0.94 6.32 13.23
C GLY A 88 -0.17 6.86 12.35
N GLN A 89 -0.28 8.18 12.32
CA GLN A 89 -1.25 8.89 11.47
C GLN A 89 -0.50 9.89 10.60
N TYR A 90 -0.71 9.80 9.30
CA TYR A 90 -0.05 10.63 8.30
C TYR A 90 -1.12 11.41 7.54
N GLN A 91 -1.02 12.74 7.57
CA GLN A 91 -2.07 13.63 7.07
C GLN A 91 -1.74 14.30 5.73
N ARG A 92 -0.52 14.14 5.18
CA ARG A 92 -0.05 14.85 3.97
C ARG A 92 0.87 13.97 3.10
N PRO A 93 1.17 14.38 1.84
CA PRO A 93 1.81 13.52 0.84
C PRO A 93 3.26 13.17 1.18
N ASP A 94 3.58 11.88 1.20
CA ASP A 94 4.92 11.39 1.51
C ASP A 94 5.56 10.68 0.30
N ASN A 95 6.87 10.86 0.14
CA ASN A 95 7.65 10.12 -0.85
C ASN A 95 8.63 9.20 -0.14
N ILE A 96 8.26 7.92 -0.09
CA ILE A 96 9.01 6.91 0.66
C ILE A 96 9.82 6.05 -0.31
N ARG A 97 11.14 6.10 -0.17
CA ARG A 97 12.06 5.33 -1.01
C ARG A 97 12.98 4.46 -0.15
N GLY A 98 12.70 3.17 -0.18
CA GLY A 98 13.37 2.15 0.63
C GLY A 98 13.77 0.91 -0.15
N ARG A 99 14.53 0.02 0.50
CA ARG A 99 14.61 -1.38 0.05
C ARG A 99 13.49 -2.19 0.72
N THR A 100 13.32 -2.00 2.01
CA THR A 100 12.25 -2.57 2.84
C THR A 100 11.51 -1.41 3.47
N ILE A 101 10.20 -1.37 3.26
CA ILE A 101 9.28 -0.38 3.81
C ILE A 101 8.20 -1.16 4.56
N SER A 102 7.86 -0.69 5.76
CA SER A 102 6.80 -1.25 6.57
C SER A 102 6.02 -0.13 7.23
N GLU A 103 4.74 -0.05 6.92
CA GLU A 103 3.87 1.07 7.27
C GLU A 103 2.63 0.54 7.97
N ALA A 104 2.29 1.14 9.12
CA ALA A 104 1.14 0.75 9.92
C ALA A 104 0.39 1.98 10.43
N GLY A 105 -0.89 2.15 10.10
CA GLY A 105 -1.59 3.33 10.59
C GLY A 105 -2.81 3.80 9.82
N GLN A 106 -2.96 5.12 9.79
CA GLN A 106 -3.97 5.80 8.98
C GLN A 106 -3.27 6.82 8.09
N TYR A 107 -3.55 6.74 6.80
CA TYR A 107 -2.95 7.59 5.77
C TYR A 107 -4.07 8.33 5.05
N GLN A 108 -4.01 9.66 5.10
CA GLN A 108 -5.11 10.51 4.63
C GLN A 108 -4.85 11.21 3.29
N ARG A 109 -3.64 11.11 2.70
CA ARG A 109 -3.24 11.85 1.48
C ARG A 109 -2.28 11.02 0.60
N PRO A 110 -2.04 11.46 -0.66
CA PRO A 110 -1.39 10.64 -1.68
C PRO A 110 0.07 10.34 -1.38
N ASP A 111 0.45 9.06 -1.41
CA ASP A 111 1.80 8.61 -1.15
C ASP A 111 2.43 7.96 -2.38
N ASN A 112 3.73 8.20 -2.59
CA ASN A 112 4.52 7.51 -3.61
C ASN A 112 5.54 6.59 -2.95
N ILE A 113 5.21 5.31 -2.90
CA ILE A 113 6.00 4.31 -2.19
C ILE A 113 6.79 3.49 -3.19
N ARG A 114 8.13 3.56 -3.08
CA ARG A 114 9.04 2.82 -3.96
C ARG A 114 10.00 1.95 -3.15
N GLY A 115 9.74 0.64 -3.20
CA GLY A 115 10.44 -0.37 -2.43
C GLY A 115 10.89 -1.58 -3.26
N ARG A 116 11.68 -2.45 -2.63
CA ARG A 116 11.80 -3.85 -3.10
C ARG A 116 10.74 -4.70 -2.41
N THR A 117 10.61 -4.53 -1.10
CA THR A 117 9.59 -5.15 -0.26
C THR A 117 8.82 -4.02 0.42
N ILE A 118 7.51 -4.02 0.26
CA ILE A 118 6.57 -3.06 0.83
C ILE A 118 5.55 -3.87 1.62
N SER A 119 5.24 -3.44 2.84
CA SER A 119 4.23 -4.05 3.69
C SER A 119 3.44 -2.96 4.37
N GLU A 120 2.15 -2.91 4.11
CA GLU A 120 1.27 -1.83 4.51
C GLU A 120 0.06 -2.40 5.25
N ALA A 121 -0.25 -1.82 6.40
CA ALA A 121 -1.37 -2.24 7.22
C ALA A 121 -2.14 -1.03 7.77
N GLY A 122 -3.44 -0.91 7.51
CA GLY A 122 -4.16 0.23 8.04
C GLY A 122 -5.40 0.68 7.29
N GLN A 123 -5.62 1.99 7.31
CA GLN A 123 -6.70 2.63 6.57
C GLN A 123 -6.10 3.70 5.67
N TYR A 124 -6.39 3.62 4.38
CA TYR A 124 -5.86 4.50 3.35
C TYR A 124 -7.03 5.22 2.68
N GLN A 125 -7.02 6.56 2.74
CA GLN A 125 -8.18 7.37 2.32
C GLN A 125 -7.99 8.07 0.97
N ARG A 126 -6.80 8.02 0.35
CA ARG A 126 -6.44 8.77 -0.87
C ARG A 126 -5.48 8.00 -1.80
N PRO A 127 -5.29 8.46 -3.06
CA PRO A 127 -4.63 7.68 -4.11
C PRO A 127 -3.15 7.42 -3.86
N ASP A 128 -2.72 6.17 -3.91
CA ASP A 128 -1.33 5.79 -3.71
C ASP A 128 -0.71 5.17 -4.97
N ASN A 129 0.57 5.45 -5.20
CA ASN A 129 1.35 4.82 -6.26
C ASN A 129 2.42 3.92 -5.66
N ILE A 130 2.13 2.62 -5.62
CA ILE A 130 2.98 1.65 -4.96
C ILE A 130 3.77 0.87 -6.01
N ARG A 131 5.10 0.97 -5.95
CA ARG A 131 6.01 0.27 -6.86
C ARG A 131 7.01 -0.58 -6.10
N GLY A 132 6.77 -1.88 -6.12
CA GLY A 132 7.52 -2.90 -5.39
C GLY A 132 7.99 -4.07 -6.26
N ARG A 133 8.82 -4.95 -5.69
CA ARG A 133 8.96 -6.33 -6.20
C ARG A 133 7.95 -7.22 -5.49
N THR A 134 7.87 -7.10 -4.17
CA THR A 134 6.90 -7.75 -3.30
C THR A 134 6.12 -6.67 -2.58
N ILE A 135 4.80 -6.70 -2.70
CA ILE A 135 3.86 -5.78 -2.07
C ILE A 135 2.88 -6.63 -1.27
N SER A 136 2.60 -6.23 -0.04
CA SER A 136 1.65 -6.88 0.84
C SER A 136 0.85 -5.82 1.58
N GLU A 137 -0.46 -5.81 1.35
CA GLU A 137 -1.35 -4.77 1.82
C GLU A 137 -2.52 -5.39 2.58
N ALA A 138 -2.81 -4.84 3.76
CA ALA A 138 -3.88 -5.30 4.62
C ALA A 138 -4.67 -4.14 5.21
N GLY A 139 -5.98 -4.05 4.98
CA GLY A 139 -6.70 -2.91 5.55
C GLY A 139 -8.00 -2.51 4.89
N GLN A 140 -8.26 -1.21 4.91
CA GLN A 140 -9.37 -0.58 4.19
C GLN A 140 -8.82 0.49 3.28
N TYR A 141 -9.18 0.42 2.01
CA TYR A 141 -8.70 1.34 0.98
C TYR A 141 -9.91 2.01 0.33
N GLN A 142 -9.95 3.34 0.42
CA GLN A 142 -11.14 4.11 0.04
C GLN A 142 -11.02 4.83 -1.31
N ARG A 143 -9.85 4.83 -1.98
CA ARG A 143 -9.57 5.61 -3.19
C ARG A 143 -8.59 4.90 -4.15
N PRO A 144 -8.46 5.38 -5.41
CA PRO A 144 -7.79 4.64 -6.49
C PRO A 144 -6.29 4.45 -6.27
N ASP A 145 -5.83 3.20 -6.36
CA ASP A 145 -4.42 2.86 -6.21
C ASP A 145 -3.83 2.30 -7.51
N ASN A 146 -2.57 2.64 -7.78
CA ASN A 146 -1.80 2.07 -8.89
C ASN A 146 -0.69 1.20 -8.32
N ILE A 147 -0.94 -0.11 -8.29
CA ILE A 147 -0.04 -1.08 -7.66
C ILE A 147 0.73 -1.82 -8.75
N ARG A 148 2.06 -1.66 -8.74
CA ARG A 148 2.95 -2.34 -9.69
C ARG A 148 4.00 -3.17 -8.98
N GLY A 149 3.80 -4.48 -9.02
CA GLY A 149 4.61 -5.48 -8.33
C GLY A 149 5.07 -6.62 -9.23
N ARG A 150 5.95 -7.47 -8.70
CA ARG A 150 6.12 -8.85 -9.23
C ARG A 150 5.15 -9.78 -8.50
N THR A 151 5.12 -9.68 -7.18
CA THR A 151 4.20 -10.39 -6.30
C THR A 151 3.41 -9.35 -5.53
N ILE A 152 2.10 -9.43 -5.59
CA ILE A 152 1.15 -8.55 -4.93
C ILE A 152 0.22 -9.44 -4.11
N SER A 153 -0.03 -9.07 -2.86
CA SER A 153 -0.93 -9.77 -1.96
C SER A 153 -1.73 -8.73 -1.18
N GLU A 154 -3.04 -8.76 -1.37
CA GLU A 154 -3.95 -7.73 -0.87
C GLU A 154 -5.07 -8.41 -0.07
N ALA A 155 -5.33 -7.88 1.12
CA ALA A 155 -6.37 -8.40 2.00
C ALA A 155 -7.16 -7.25 2.65
N GLY A 156 -8.48 -7.19 2.46
CA GLY A 156 -9.22 -6.09 3.07
C GLY A 156 -10.56 -5.72 2.46
N GLN A 157 -10.87 -4.44 2.53
CA GLN A 157 -12.05 -3.85 1.90
C GLN A 157 -11.59 -2.72 0.98
N TYR A 158 -11.95 -2.82 -0.29
CA TYR A 158 -11.56 -1.88 -1.33
C TYR A 158 -12.81 -1.23 -1.91
N GLN A 159 -12.89 0.09 -1.83
CA GLN A 159 -14.11 0.84 -2.16
C GLN A 159 -14.05 1.61 -3.49
N ARG A 160 -12.91 1.63 -4.19
CA ARG A 160 -12.69 2.44 -5.41
C ARG A 160 -11.72 1.77 -6.41
N PRO A 161 -11.64 2.28 -7.67
CA PRO A 161 -10.99 1.58 -8.77
C PRO A 161 -9.48 1.44 -8.63
N ASP A 162 -8.97 0.22 -8.73
CA ASP A 162 -7.54 -0.07 -8.64
C ASP A 162 -6.97 -0.59 -9.97
N ASN A 163 -5.73 -0.21 -10.28
CA ASN A 163 -4.98 -0.74 -11.41
C ASN A 163 -3.82 -1.59 -10.90
N ILE A 164 -4.05 -2.90 -10.85
CA ILE A 164 -3.09 -3.85 -10.28
C ILE A 164 -2.34 -4.55 -11.41
N ARG A 165 -1.01 -4.38 -11.43
CA ARG A 165 -0.14 -5.01 -12.42
C ARG A 165 0.97 -5.81 -11.77
N GLY A 166 0.81 -7.13 -11.82
CA GLY A 166 1.67 -8.11 -11.19
C GLY A 166 2.14 -9.22 -12.13
N ARG A 167 3.06 -10.07 -11.65
CA ARG A 167 3.25 -11.41 -12.22
C ARG A 167 2.34 -12.40 -11.47
N THR A 168 2.34 -12.32 -10.15
CA THR A 168 1.48 -13.07 -9.25
C THR A 168 0.69 -12.07 -8.43
N ILE A 169 -0.63 -12.19 -8.46
CA ILE A 169 -1.58 -11.35 -7.73
C ILE A 169 -2.45 -12.28 -6.90
N SER A 170 -2.67 -11.93 -5.65
CA SER A 170 -3.53 -12.66 -4.73
C SER A 170 -4.33 -11.67 -3.91
N GLU A 171 -5.65 -11.71 -4.07
CA GLU A 171 -6.57 -10.73 -3.50
C GLU A 171 -7.63 -11.45 -2.68
N ALA A 172 -7.88 -10.95 -1.47
CA ALA A 172 -8.86 -11.51 -0.57
C ALA A 172 -9.68 -10.41 0.12
N GLY A 173 -11.01 -10.45 0.06
CA GLY A 173 -11.80 -9.44 0.76
C GLY A 173 -13.13 -9.08 0.15
N GLN A 174 -13.46 -7.79 0.24
CA GLN A 174 -14.66 -7.22 -0.36
C GLN A 174 -14.27 -6.08 -1.28
N TYR A 175 -14.74 -6.13 -2.51
CA TYR A 175 -14.41 -5.17 -3.56
C TYR A 175 -15.71 -4.56 -4.10
N GLN A 176 -15.83 -3.24 -4.01
CA GLN A 176 -17.09 -2.54 -4.29
C GLN A 176 -17.10 -1.77 -5.62
N ARG A 177 -15.99 -1.69 -6.36
CA ARG A 177 -15.83 -0.86 -7.58
C ARG A 177 -14.88 -1.49 -8.62
N PRO A 178 -14.86 -0.97 -9.87
CA PRO A 178 -14.20 -1.62 -11.00
C PRO A 178 -12.68 -1.69 -10.89
N ASP A 179 -12.12 -2.88 -11.04
CA ASP A 179 -10.68 -3.10 -10.99
C ASP A 179 -10.12 -3.58 -12.35
N ASN A 180 -8.90 -3.14 -12.67
CA ASN A 180 -8.18 -3.61 -13.84
C ASN A 180 -6.97 -4.42 -13.39
N ILE A 181 -7.15 -5.74 -13.36
CA ILE A 181 -6.14 -6.66 -12.85
C ILE A 181 -5.41 -7.32 -14.01
N ARG A 182 -4.09 -7.11 -14.07
CA ARG A 182 -3.23 -7.69 -15.10
C ARG A 182 -2.08 -8.48 -14.50
N GLY A 183 -2.21 -9.80 -14.59
CA GLY A 183 -1.30 -10.78 -14.01
C GLY A 183 -0.82 -11.85 -14.99
N ARG A 184 0.14 -12.68 -14.56
CA ARG A 184 0.33 -14.01 -15.15
C ARG A 184 -0.51 -15.03 -14.40
N THR A 185 -0.47 -14.98 -13.08
CA THR A 185 -1.28 -15.78 -12.16
C THR A 185 -2.06 -14.82 -11.29
N ILE A 186 -3.38 -14.99 -11.27
CA ILE A 186 -4.33 -14.18 -10.50
C ILE A 186 -5.14 -15.16 -9.66
N SER A 187 -5.31 -14.84 -8.38
CA SER A 187 -6.11 -15.62 -7.44
C SER A 187 -6.92 -14.67 -6.58
N GLU A 188 -8.24 -14.76 -6.67
CA GLU A 188 -9.18 -13.83 -6.06
C GLU A 188 -10.18 -14.59 -5.20
N ALA A 189 -10.39 -14.12 -3.99
CA ALA A 189 -11.31 -14.73 -3.04
C ALA A 189 -12.14 -13.67 -2.30
N GLY A 190 -13.46 -13.66 -2.43
CA GLY A 190 -14.22 -12.59 -1.78
C GLY A 190 -15.65 -12.36 -2.22
N GLN A 191 -16.08 -11.12 -2.02
CA GLN A 191 -17.35 -10.62 -2.55
C GLN A 191 -17.03 -9.43 -3.46
N TYR A 192 -17.51 -9.51 -4.69
CA TYR A 192 -17.27 -8.52 -5.74
C TYR A 192 -18.60 -7.96 -6.21
N GLN A 193 -18.75 -6.64 -6.11
CA GLN A 193 -20.04 -5.98 -6.35
C GLN A 193 -20.12 -5.22 -7.68
N ARG A 194 -19.03 -5.11 -8.47
CA ARG A 194 -18.94 -4.29 -9.69
C ARG A 194 -18.01 -4.88 -10.77
N PRO A 195 -18.07 -4.35 -12.01
CA PRO A 195 -17.39 -4.95 -13.17
C PRO A 195 -15.87 -4.92 -13.09
N ASP A 196 -15.24 -6.07 -13.27
CA ASP A 196 -13.78 -6.21 -13.27
C ASP A 196 -13.25 -6.64 -14.65
N ASN A 197 -12.08 -6.12 -15.00
CA ASN A 197 -11.36 -6.53 -16.20
C ASN A 197 -10.11 -7.31 -15.81
N ILE A 198 -10.24 -8.63 -15.82
CA ILE A 198 -9.19 -9.54 -15.34
C ILE A 198 -8.47 -10.14 -16.55
N ARG A 199 -7.16 -9.88 -16.65
CA ARG A 199 -6.33 -10.42 -17.73
C ARG A 199 -5.14 -11.19 -17.17
N GLY A 200 -5.23 -12.51 -17.26
CA GLY A 200 -4.28 -13.47 -16.74
C GLY A 200 -3.82 -14.52 -17.75
N ARG A 201 -2.83 -15.32 -17.38
CA ARG A 201 -2.61 -16.64 -18.02
C ARG A 201 -3.38 -17.71 -17.26
N THR A 202 -3.29 -17.68 -15.95
CA THR A 202 -4.04 -18.53 -15.01
C THR A 202 -4.83 -17.62 -14.10
N ILE A 203 -6.13 -17.84 -14.02
CA ILE A 203 -7.08 -17.07 -13.20
C ILE A 203 -7.82 -18.09 -12.34
N SER A 204 -7.96 -17.79 -11.06
CA SER A 204 -8.72 -18.59 -10.11
C SER A 204 -9.54 -17.68 -9.22
N GLU A 205 -10.85 -17.80 -9.29
CA GLU A 205 -11.80 -16.92 -8.62
C GLU A 205 -12.72 -17.74 -7.74
N ALA A 206 -12.90 -17.29 -6.49
CA ALA A 206 -13.74 -17.94 -5.51
C ALA A 206 -14.59 -16.91 -4.76
N GLY A 207 -15.92 -17.03 -4.76
CA GLY A 207 -16.72 -16.06 -4.00
C GLY A 207 -18.13 -15.81 -4.48
N GLN A 208 -18.55 -14.56 -4.32
CA GLN A 208 -19.86 -14.08 -4.77
C GLN A 208 -19.66 -12.87 -5.67
N TYR A 209 -20.22 -12.91 -6.86
CA TYR A 209 -20.05 -11.90 -7.89
C TYR A 209 -21.42 -11.36 -8.32
N GLN A 210 -21.62 -10.06 -8.17
CA GLN A 210 -22.94 -9.43 -8.37
C GLN A 210 -23.09 -8.71 -9.71
N ARG A 211 -22.02 -8.54 -10.51
CA ARG A 211 -22.01 -7.73 -11.75
C ARG A 211 -21.12 -8.32 -12.86
N PRO A 212 -21.27 -7.84 -14.11
CA PRO A 212 -20.58 -8.38 -15.29
C PRO A 212 -19.06 -8.21 -15.23
N ASP A 213 -18.32 -9.29 -15.43
CA ASP A 213 -16.87 -9.32 -15.49
C ASP A 213 -16.36 -9.67 -16.91
N ASN A 214 -15.21 -9.11 -17.28
CA ASN A 214 -14.51 -9.46 -18.51
C ASN A 214 -13.24 -10.22 -18.18
N ILE A 215 -13.33 -11.54 -18.20
CA ILE A 215 -12.24 -12.43 -17.79
C ILE A 215 -11.54 -12.97 -19.04
N ARG A 216 -10.24 -12.69 -19.17
CA ARG A 216 -9.41 -13.19 -20.28
C ARG A 216 -8.21 -13.94 -19.77
N GLY A 217 -8.28 -15.27 -19.89
CA GLY A 217 -7.28 -16.22 -19.41
C GLY A 217 -6.83 -17.23 -20.46
N ARG A 218 -5.80 -18.03 -20.15
CA ARG A 218 -5.59 -19.32 -20.84
C ARG A 218 -6.31 -20.43 -20.07
N THR A 219 -6.16 -20.43 -18.76
CA THR A 219 -6.83 -21.33 -17.82
C THR A 219 -7.60 -20.47 -16.83
N ILE A 220 -8.90 -20.73 -16.69
CA ILE A 220 -9.83 -20.02 -15.82
C ILE A 220 -10.52 -21.07 -14.96
N SER A 221 -10.63 -20.79 -13.67
CA SER A 221 -11.32 -21.65 -12.71
C SER A 221 -12.15 -20.77 -11.79
N GLU A 222 -13.46 -20.96 -11.79
CA GLU A 222 -14.42 -20.12 -11.11
C GLU A 222 -15.26 -20.98 -10.16
N ALA A 223 -15.36 -20.55 -8.90
CA ALA A 223 -16.14 -21.21 -7.88
C ALA A 223 -17.01 -20.21 -7.10
N GLY A 224 -18.33 -20.34 -7.08
CA GLY A 224 -19.13 -19.32 -6.37
C GLY A 224 -20.59 -19.18 -6.74
N GLN A 225 -21.14 -18.01 -6.43
CA GLN A 225 -22.43 -17.57 -6.97
C GLN A 225 -22.26 -16.33 -7.82
N TYR A 226 -22.84 -16.35 -9.02
CA TYR A 226 -22.73 -15.29 -10.03
C TYR A 226 -24.14 -14.80 -10.38
N GLN A 227 -24.39 -13.51 -10.21
CA GLN A 227 -25.73 -12.94 -10.38
C GLN A 227 -25.97 -12.31 -11.76
N ARG A 228 -24.92 -12.05 -12.56
CA ARG A 228 -25.01 -11.34 -13.84
C ARG A 228 -24.12 -11.96 -14.93
N PRO A 229 -24.38 -11.66 -16.22
CA PRO A 229 -23.65 -12.24 -17.34
C PRO A 229 -22.20 -11.77 -17.39
N ASP A 230 -21.27 -12.71 -17.54
CA ASP A 230 -19.85 -12.47 -17.70
C ASP A 230 -19.38 -12.77 -19.13
N ASN A 231 -18.31 -12.09 -19.57
CA ASN A 231 -17.62 -12.39 -20.82
C ASN A 231 -16.33 -13.13 -20.50
N ILE A 232 -16.38 -14.46 -20.57
CA ILE A 232 -15.24 -15.32 -20.22
C ILE A 232 -14.59 -15.84 -21.49
N ARG A 233 -13.30 -15.50 -21.69
CA ARG A 233 -12.51 -15.98 -22.82
C ARG A 233 -11.28 -16.75 -22.35
N GLY A 234 -11.31 -18.06 -22.54
CA GLY A 234 -10.29 -19.01 -22.09
C GLY A 234 -9.97 -20.09 -23.10
N ARG A 235 -8.86 -20.82 -22.90
CA ARG A 235 -8.65 -22.11 -23.59
C ARG A 235 -9.31 -23.23 -22.80
N THR A 236 -9.16 -23.20 -21.49
CA THR A 236 -9.73 -24.15 -20.53
C THR A 236 -10.45 -23.33 -19.47
N ILE A 237 -11.73 -23.66 -19.25
CA ILE A 237 -12.63 -22.99 -18.33
C ILE A 237 -13.28 -24.08 -17.48
N SER A 238 -13.21 -23.91 -16.16
CA SER A 238 -13.81 -24.82 -15.18
C SER A 238 -14.67 -24.01 -14.23
N GLU A 239 -15.94 -24.38 -14.15
CA GLU A 239 -16.95 -23.63 -13.39
C GLU A 239 -17.62 -24.57 -12.39
N ALA A 240 -17.74 -24.13 -11.15
CA ALA A 240 -18.44 -24.83 -10.08
C ALA A 240 -19.25 -23.82 -9.26
N GLY A 241 -20.58 -23.85 -9.32
CA GLY A 241 -21.35 -22.79 -8.65
C GLY A 241 -22.75 -22.58 -9.18
N GLN A 242 -23.38 -21.52 -8.69
CA GLN A 242 -24.73 -21.11 -9.08
C GLN A 242 -24.66 -19.87 -9.97
N TYR A 243 -25.22 -19.93 -11.18
CA TYR A 243 -25.27 -18.82 -12.13
C TYR A 243 -26.73 -18.40 -12.33
N GLN A 244 -27.05 -17.12 -12.05
CA GLN A 244 -28.41 -16.60 -12.21
C GLN A 244 -28.73 -16.16 -13.64
N ARG A 245 -27.72 -15.93 -14.49
CA ARG A 245 -27.88 -15.47 -15.88
C ARG A 245 -26.86 -16.15 -16.81
N PRO A 246 -27.13 -16.25 -18.12
CA PRO A 246 -26.22 -16.90 -19.07
C PRO A 246 -24.99 -16.06 -19.38
N ASP A 247 -23.82 -16.69 -19.40
CA ASP A 247 -22.54 -16.06 -19.73
C ASP A 247 -22.18 -16.22 -21.20
N ASN A 248 -21.35 -15.31 -21.71
CA ASN A 248 -20.73 -15.44 -23.02
C ASN A 248 -19.36 -16.10 -22.88
N ILE A 249 -19.37 -17.42 -22.90
CA ILE A 249 -18.17 -18.24 -22.68
C ILE A 249 -17.57 -18.67 -24.01
N ARG A 250 -16.30 -18.33 -24.24
CA ARG A 250 -15.52 -18.79 -25.40
C ARG A 250 -14.29 -19.57 -24.94
N GLY A 251 -14.39 -20.89 -24.96
CA GLY A 251 -13.30 -21.82 -24.61
C GLY A 251 -13.76 -23.28 -24.57
N ARG A 252 -12.89 -24.19 -24.13
CA ARG A 252 -13.31 -25.54 -23.71
C ARG A 252 -13.79 -25.47 -22.27
N THR A 253 -15.05 -25.84 -22.04
CA THR A 253 -15.71 -25.76 -20.73
C THR A 253 -15.81 -27.14 -20.07
N ALA A 254 -15.69 -27.16 -18.75
CA ALA A 254 -16.05 -28.28 -17.91
C ALA A 254 -16.86 -27.73 -16.73
N THR A 255 -18.12 -28.14 -16.62
CA THR A 255 -19.07 -27.71 -15.59
C THR A 255 -19.25 -28.84 -14.58
N GLY A 256 -19.14 -28.55 -13.29
CA GLY A 256 -19.34 -29.49 -12.18
C GLY A 256 -20.55 -29.15 -11.33
#